data_AF-A0AAF0T139-F1
#
_entry.id   AF-A0AAF0T139-F1
#
_cell.length_a   1.000
_cell.length_b   1.000
_cell.length_c   1.000
_cell.angle_alpha   90.00
_cell.angle_beta   90.00
_cell.angle_gamma   90.00
#
_symmetry.space_group_name_H-M   'P 1'
#
loop_
_entity.id
_entity.type
_entity.pdbx_description
1 polymer ?
#
loop_
_entity_poly.entity_id
_entity_poly.type
_entity_poly.pdbx_seq_one_letter_code
_entity_poly.pdbx_strand_id
1 'polypeptide(L)' 'MSQNKSDGGKFIASIHRSILGALLAIAGIVGLAWVREALTGGYLLFGIVGIVVAGIAVYWIYYLFMEGLQER' A
#
# COMPACT_ATOMS: atom_id res chain seq x y z
N MET A 1 -37.02 7.45 -5.94
CA MET A 1 -36.32 6.34 -5.26
C MET A 1 -34.89 6.28 -5.80
N SER A 2 -33.92 6.67 -4.95
CA SER A 2 -32.48 6.33 -4.96
C SER A 2 -31.74 6.11 -6.30
N GLN A 3 -31.39 7.17 -7.05
CA GLN A 3 -30.42 7.10 -8.15
C GLN A 3 -29.05 7.76 -7.85
N ASN A 4 -28.87 8.37 -6.66
CA ASN A 4 -27.67 9.15 -6.33
C ASN A 4 -26.63 8.40 -5.45
N LYS A 5 -26.75 7.07 -5.30
CA LYS A 5 -25.83 6.28 -4.44
C LYS A 5 -24.75 5.52 -5.23
N SER A 6 -24.95 5.27 -6.52
CA SER A 6 -24.02 4.47 -7.34
C SER A 6 -22.77 5.24 -7.77
N ASP A 7 -22.90 6.52 -8.16
CA ASP A 7 -21.75 7.31 -8.63
C ASP A 7 -20.89 7.85 -7.49
N GLY A 8 -21.52 8.35 -6.42
CA GLY A 8 -20.81 8.77 -5.22
C GLY A 8 -20.06 7.61 -4.53
N GLY A 9 -20.67 6.42 -4.48
CA GLY A 9 -20.05 5.23 -3.90
C GLY A 9 -18.79 4.78 -4.65
N LYS A 10 -18.85 4.74 -5.99
CA LYS A 10 -17.67 4.40 -6.83
C LYS A 10 -16.57 5.45 -6.75
N PHE A 11 -16.92 6.73 -6.67
CA PHE A 11 -15.93 7.81 -6.53
C PHE A 11 -15.21 7.76 -5.17
N ILE A 12 -15.97 7.55 -4.09
CA ILE A 12 -15.41 7.40 -2.74
C ILE A 12 -14.53 6.14 -2.66
N ALA A 13 -14.96 5.03 -3.25
CA ALA A 13 -14.15 3.81 -3.31
C ALA A 13 -12.83 4.02 -4.06
N SER A 14 -12.86 4.74 -5.18
CA SER A 14 -11.67 5.08 -5.96
C SER A 14 -10.68 5.97 -5.18
N ILE A 15 -11.19 7.01 -4.50
CA ILE A 15 -10.34 7.87 -3.64
C ILE A 15 -9.78 7.08 -2.46
N HIS A 16 -10.57 6.23 -1.82
CA HIS A 16 -10.11 5.40 -0.71
C HIS A 16 -8.98 4.46 -1.17
N ARG A 17 -9.12 3.81 -2.33
CA ARG A 17 -8.07 2.98 -2.92
C ARG A 17 -6.79 3.76 -3.22
N SER A 18 -6.92 4.96 -3.77
CA SER A 18 -5.78 5.83 -4.06
C SER A 18 -5.04 6.24 -2.79
N ILE A 19 -5.77 6.61 -1.73
CA ILE A 19 -5.21 6.96 -0.42
C ILE A 19 -4.53 5.75 0.23
N LEU A 20 -5.14 4.57 0.18
CA LEU A 20 -4.54 3.33 0.69
C LEU A 20 -3.25 2.99 -0.05
N GLY A 21 -3.25 3.09 -1.38
CA GLY A 21 -2.06 2.90 -2.21
C GLY A 21 -0.95 3.89 -1.88
N ALA A 22 -1.29 5.17 -1.67
CA ALA A 22 -0.33 6.20 -1.28
C ALA A 22 0.25 5.95 0.13
N LEU A 23 -0.58 5.59 1.10
CA LEU A 23 -0.11 5.22 2.45
C LEU A 23 0.82 4.00 2.40
N LEU A 24 0.51 3.01 1.58
CA LEU A 24 1.35 1.84 1.40
C LEU A 24 2.68 2.17 0.73
N ALA A 25 2.67 3.07 -0.26
CA ALA A 25 3.91 3.54 -0.87
C ALA A 25 4.81 4.21 0.18
N ILE A 26 4.24 5.04 1.05
CA ILE A 26 4.97 5.66 2.16
C ILE A 26 5.48 4.58 3.13
N ALA A 27 4.65 3.62 3.52
CA ALA A 27 5.05 2.51 4.39
C ALA A 27 6.18 1.67 3.79
N GLY A 28 6.15 1.41 2.48
CA GLY A 28 7.22 0.73 1.76
C GLY A 28 8.52 1.53 1.73
N ILE A 29 8.46 2.85 1.51
CA ILE A 29 9.63 3.74 1.56
C ILE A 29 10.23 3.75 2.97
N VAL A 30 9.40 3.80 4.01
CA VAL A 30 9.85 3.70 5.41
C VAL A 30 10.50 2.34 5.68
N GLY A 31 9.89 1.25 5.22
CA GLY A 31 10.49 -0.09 5.33
C GLY A 31 11.86 -0.18 4.65
N LEU A 32 12.01 0.40 3.45
CA LEU A 32 13.30 0.47 2.76
C LEU A 32 14.34 1.33 3.50
N ALA A 33 13.92 2.42 4.16
CA ALA A 33 14.81 3.22 4.99
C ALA A 33 15.36 2.38 6.17
N TRP A 34 14.52 1.56 6.79
CA TRP A 34 14.91 0.66 7.87
C TRP A 34 15.86 -0.45 7.40
N VAL A 35 15.65 -0.97 6.18
CA VAL A 35 16.60 -1.91 5.55
C VAL A 35 17.97 -1.26 5.33
N ARG A 36 17.99 -0.02 4.84
CA ARG A 36 19.24 0.73 4.62
C ARG A 36 19.98 0.94 5.94
N GLU A 37 19.25 1.31 6.98
CA GLU A 37 19.79 1.56 8.32
C GLU A 37 20.33 0.28 8.97
N ALA A 38 19.65 -0.86 8.76
CA ALA A 38 20.12 -2.17 9.20
C ALA A 38 21.42 -2.60 8.51
N LEU A 39 21.57 -2.30 7.22
CA LEU A 39 22.80 -2.59 6.45
C LEU A 39 23.99 -1.73 6.92
N THR A 40 23.76 -0.50 7.33
CA THR A 40 24.83 0.42 7.79
C THR A 40 25.11 0.33 9.29
N GLY A 41 24.12 -0.03 10.11
CA GLY A 41 24.20 0.00 11.58
C GLY A 41 24.39 -1.36 12.25
N GLY A 42 24.36 -2.46 11.51
CA GLY A 42 24.52 -3.82 12.06
C GLY A 42 23.26 -4.41 12.70
N TYR A 43 22.13 -3.70 12.64
CA TYR A 43 20.85 -4.12 13.22
C TYR A 43 20.07 -5.05 12.28
N LEU A 44 20.59 -6.26 12.06
CA LEU A 44 20.05 -7.23 11.09
C LEU A 44 18.55 -7.51 11.26
N LEU A 45 18.05 -7.53 12.49
CA LEU A 45 16.62 -7.73 12.82
C LEU A 45 15.73 -6.61 12.24
N PHE A 46 16.17 -5.36 12.32
CA PHE A 46 15.42 -4.22 11.76
C PHE A 46 15.35 -4.30 10.23
N GLY A 47 16.39 -4.86 9.60
CA GLY A 47 16.41 -5.07 8.15
C GLY A 47 15.42 -6.14 7.71
N ILE A 48 15.32 -7.25 8.44
CA ILE A 48 14.33 -8.31 8.16
C ILE A 48 12.92 -7.76 8.30
N VAL A 49 12.65 -7.00 9.36
CA VAL A 49 11.34 -6.33 9.56
C VAL A 49 11.04 -5.38 8.40
N GLY A 50 12.01 -4.58 7.97
CA GLY A 50 11.86 -3.67 6.83
C GLY A 50 11.54 -4.40 5.51
N ILE A 51 12.19 -5.54 5.25
CA ILE A 51 11.91 -6.38 4.06
C ILE A 51 10.48 -6.95 4.12
N VAL A 52 10.05 -7.46 5.27
CA VAL A 52 8.69 -8.00 5.44
C VAL A 52 7.64 -6.91 5.22
N VAL A 53 7.84 -5.72 5.82
CA VAL A 53 6.94 -4.57 5.64
C VAL A 53 6.88 -4.14 4.18
N ALA A 54 8.04 -4.04 3.51
CA ALA A 54 8.10 -3.68 2.09
C ALA A 54 7.39 -4.74 1.21
N GLY A 55 7.59 -6.03 1.50
CA GLY A 55 6.92 -7.12 0.78
C GLY A 55 5.40 -7.09 0.93
N ILE A 56 4.90 -6.87 2.15
CA ILE A 56 3.46 -6.73 2.42
C ILE A 56 2.88 -5.52 1.68
N ALA A 57 3.59 -4.39 1.70
CA ALA A 57 3.17 -3.17 1.01
C ALA A 57 3.08 -3.39 -0.52
N VAL A 58 4.09 -4.03 -1.13
CA VAL A 58 4.05 -4.36 -2.57
C VAL A 58 2.90 -5.31 -2.89
N TYR A 59 2.69 -6.34 -2.08
CA TYR A 59 1.60 -7.30 -2.27
C TYR A 59 0.22 -6.61 -2.22
N TRP A 60 -0.03 -5.77 -1.22
CA TRP A 60 -1.31 -5.07 -1.13
C TRP A 60 -1.50 -4.02 -2.23
N ILE A 61 -0.46 -3.30 -2.64
CA ILE A 61 -0.55 -2.38 -3.80
C ILE A 61 -0.96 -3.16 -5.04
N TYR A 62 -0.33 -4.32 -5.27
CA TYR A 62 -0.66 -5.19 -6.39
C TYR A 62 -2.10 -5.72 -6.31
N TYR A 63 -2.54 -6.14 -5.12
CA TYR A 63 -3.90 -6.59 -4.87
C TYR A 63 -4.93 -5.49 -5.17
N LEU A 64 -4.73 -4.27 -4.64
CA LEU A 64 -5.61 -3.12 -4.89
C LEU A 64 -5.65 -2.73 -6.37
N PHE A 65 -4.52 -2.88 -7.06
CA PHE A 65 -4.43 -2.62 -8.50
C PHE A 65 -5.19 -3.66 -9.33
N MET A 66 -5.05 -4.95 -9.01
CA MET A 66 -5.81 -6.03 -9.65
C MET A 66 -7.30 -5.90 -9.41
N GLU A 67 -7.70 -5.61 -8.18
CA GLU A 67 -9.11 -5.45 -7.82
C GLU A 67 -9.73 -4.25 -8.57
N GLY A 68 -8.96 -3.19 -8.82
CA GLY A 68 -9.37 -2.07 -9.69
C GLY A 68 -9.41 -2.38 -11.19
N LEU A 69 -8.66 -3.37 -11.67
CA LEU A 69 -8.73 -3.87 -13.05
C LEU A 69 -9.88 -4.85 -13.23
N GLN A 70 -10.18 -5.68 -12.23
CA GLN A 70 -11.21 -6.71 -12.27
C GLN A 70 -12.63 -6.14 -12.12
N GLU A 71 -12.77 -4.94 -11.55
CA GLU A 71 -14.03 -4.18 -11.51
C GLU A 71 -14.40 -3.47 -12.83
N ARG A 72 -13.58 -3.60 -13.89
CA ARG A 72 -13.86 -3.08 -15.24
C ARG A 72 -14.30 -4.19 -16.18
#